data_AF-A0A925WF07-F1
#
_entry.id   AF-A0A925WF07-F1
#
_cell.length_a   1.000
_cell.length_b   1.000
_cell.length_c   1.000
_cell.angle_alpha   90.00
_cell.angle_beta   90.00
_cell.angle_gamma   90.00
#
_symmetry.space_group_name_H-M   'P 1'
#
loop_
_entity.id
_entity.type
_entity.pdbx_description
1 polymer ?
#
loop_
_entity_poly.entity_id
_entity_poly.type
_entity_poly.pdbx_seq_one_letter_code
_entity_poly.pdbx_strand_id
1 'polypeptide(L)' 'RTGKIVRVAGSGKKGADGVGGLPLLLELNQPHGVYWHSSGELYIADSSNHRVLKIVK' A
#
# COMPACT_ATOMS: atom_id res chain seq x y z
N ARG A 1 -3.45 -13.16 -19.88
CA ARG A 1 -3.47 -12.83 -18.43
C ARG A 1 -3.70 -14.13 -17.66
N THR A 2 -2.92 -14.44 -16.62
CA THR A 2 -3.02 -15.71 -15.89
C THR A 2 -4.15 -15.76 -14.84
N GLY A 3 -4.83 -14.64 -14.57
CA GLY A 3 -5.84 -14.55 -13.51
C GLY A 3 -5.26 -14.58 -12.09
N LYS A 4 -3.93 -14.58 -11.94
CA LYS A 4 -3.27 -14.65 -10.62
C LYS A 4 -3.45 -13.34 -9.87
N ILE A 5 -3.99 -13.42 -8.66
CA ILE A 5 -4.03 -12.31 -7.69
C ILE A 5 -2.81 -12.44 -6.78
N VAL A 6 -2.11 -11.33 -6.56
CA VAL A 6 -0.94 -11.27 -5.66
C VAL A 6 -1.07 -10.09 -4.71
N ARG A 7 -0.56 -10.25 -3.48
CA ARG A 7 -0.47 -9.16 -2.51
C ARG A 7 0.76 -8.30 -2.81
N VAL A 8 0.57 -7.00 -2.87
CA VAL A 8 1.64 -6.03 -3.19
C VAL A 8 1.97 -5.08 -2.03
N ALA A 9 1.02 -4.92 -1.10
CA ALA A 9 1.18 -4.08 0.08
C ALA A 9 0.22 -4.54 1.18
N GLY A 10 0.48 -4.11 2.42
CA GLY A 10 -0.40 -4.32 3.56
C GLY A 10 -0.11 -5.59 4.34
N SER A 11 -0.01 -5.49 5.67
CA SER A 11 0.16 -6.62 6.59
C SER A 11 -1.17 -7.31 6.96
N GLY A 12 -2.29 -6.64 6.72
CA GLY A 12 -3.62 -7.06 7.18
C GLY A 12 -3.96 -6.57 8.60
N LYS A 13 -3.00 -5.97 9.32
CA LYS A 13 -3.23 -5.32 10.62
C LYS A 13 -3.52 -3.84 10.43
N LYS A 14 -4.53 -3.35 11.15
CA LYS A 14 -4.84 -1.92 11.25
C LYS A 14 -3.78 -1.22 12.09
N GLY A 15 -3.17 -0.17 11.56
CA GLY A 15 -2.16 0.65 12.24
C GLY A 15 -1.39 1.52 11.26
N ALA A 16 -0.25 2.08 11.69
CA ALA A 16 0.56 3.01 10.89
C ALA A 16 2.04 2.59 10.75
N ASP A 17 2.42 1.43 11.29
CA ASP A 17 3.79 0.92 11.32
C ASP A 17 4.26 0.40 9.95
N GLY A 18 5.58 0.12 9.84
CA GLY A 18 6.18 -0.53 8.68
C GLY A 18 6.56 0.40 7.51
N VAL A 19 6.38 1.71 7.66
CA VAL A 19 6.87 2.70 6.67
C VAL A 19 8.40 2.64 6.58
N GLY A 20 8.91 2.62 5.34
CA GLY A 20 10.34 2.46 5.06
C GLY A 20 10.84 1.01 5.03
N GLY A 21 9.99 0.05 5.42
CA GLY A 21 10.28 -1.38 5.33
C GLY A 21 9.67 -2.06 4.11
N LEU A 22 9.52 -3.38 4.20
CA LEU A 22 8.87 -4.18 3.16
C LEU A 22 7.38 -3.78 3.00
N PRO A 23 6.88 -3.53 1.78
CA PRO A 23 5.48 -3.15 1.55
C PRO A 23 4.46 -4.13 2.14
N LEU A 24 4.82 -5.42 2.24
CA LEU A 24 3.99 -6.48 2.80
C LEU A 24 3.84 -6.44 4.32
N LEU A 25 4.65 -5.64 5.02
CA LEU A 25 4.59 -5.42 6.47
C LEU A 25 3.93 -4.09 6.84
N LEU A 26 3.59 -3.27 5.84
CA LEU A 26 2.98 -1.96 6.04
C LEU A 26 1.60 -2.11 6.71
N GLU A 27 1.42 -1.48 7.87
CA GLU A 27 0.11 -1.39 8.49
C GLU A 27 -0.67 -0.23 7.84
N LEU A 28 -1.91 -0.53 7.43
CA LEU A 28 -2.80 0.41 6.76
C LEU A 28 -4.06 0.60 7.60
N ASN A 29 -4.72 1.75 7.45
CA ASN A 29 -5.90 2.10 8.20
C ASN A 29 -6.91 2.84 7.31
N GLN A 30 -7.95 2.11 6.89
CA GLN A 30 -8.96 2.55 5.94
C GLN A 30 -8.37 3.18 4.65
N PRO A 31 -7.62 2.40 3.85
CA PRO A 31 -7.17 2.88 2.55
C PRO A 31 -8.37 3.00 1.59
N HIS A 32 -8.66 4.21 1.12
CA HIS A 32 -9.83 4.47 0.24
C HIS A 32 -9.48 4.66 -1.24
N GLY A 33 -8.21 4.88 -1.55
CA GLY A 33 -7.77 5.17 -2.92
C GLY A 33 -6.44 4.53 -3.24
N VAL A 34 -6.32 4.02 -4.46
CA VAL A 34 -5.07 3.52 -5.03
C VAL A 34 -4.86 4.11 -6.42
N TYR A 35 -3.61 4.42 -6.76
CA TYR A 35 -3.22 4.86 -8.08
C TYR A 35 -1.91 4.21 -8.49
N TRP A 36 -1.91 3.57 -9.66
CA TRP A 36 -0.73 2.95 -10.24
C TRP A 36 -0.13 3.90 -11.26
N HIS A 37 1.08 4.40 -11.00
CA HIS A 37 1.79 5.27 -11.91
C HIS A 37 2.50 4.47 -13.01
N SER A 38 2.70 5.07 -14.19
CA SER A 38 3.32 4.42 -15.34
C SER A 38 4.79 4.05 -15.14
N SER A 39 5.52 4.76 -14.26
CA SER A 39 6.87 4.36 -13.83
C SER A 39 6.92 3.24 -12.78
N GLY A 40 5.76 2.67 -12.44
CA GLY A 40 5.66 1.45 -11.64
C GLY A 40 5.44 1.67 -10.15
N GLU A 41 5.30 2.92 -9.69
CA GLU A 41 4.99 3.20 -8.29
C GLU A 41 3.50 3.09 -7.99
N LEU A 42 3.19 2.58 -6.81
CA LEU A 42 1.84 2.50 -6.28
C LEU A 42 1.65 3.56 -5.20
N TYR A 43 0.63 4.40 -5.38
CA TYR A 43 0.21 5.38 -4.39
C TYR A 43 -1.04 4.87 -3.66
N ILE A 44 -1.05 4.99 -2.34
CA ILE A 44 -2.16 4.57 -1.48
C ILE A 44 -2.59 5.76 -0.60
N ALA A 45 -3.87 6.12 -0.65
CA ALA A 45 -4.47 7.08 0.25
C ALA A 45 -4.93 6.37 1.54
N ASP A 46 -4.11 6.44 2.58
CA ASP A 46 -4.27 5.75 3.86
C ASP A 46 -5.05 6.63 4.85
N SER A 47 -6.36 6.77 4.60
CA SER A 47 -7.16 7.91 5.05
C SER A 47 -7.23 8.09 6.57
N SER A 48 -7.39 7.01 7.34
CA SER A 48 -7.46 7.12 8.81
C SER A 48 -6.09 7.29 9.47
N ASN A 49 -5.01 7.14 8.72
CA ASN A 49 -3.66 7.53 9.16
C ASN A 49 -3.27 8.93 8.63
N HIS A 50 -4.18 9.64 7.95
CA HIS A 50 -3.97 10.99 7.43
C HIS A 50 -2.70 11.14 6.56
N ARG A 51 -2.41 10.14 5.73
CA ARG A 51 -1.19 10.13 4.90
C ARG A 51 -1.44 9.54 3.51
N VAL A 52 -0.56 9.91 2.58
CA VAL A 52 -0.42 9.26 1.28
C VAL A 52 0.90 8.52 1.26
N LEU A 53 0.86 7.22 0.92
CA LEU A 53 2.02 6.37 0.85
C LEU A 53 2.43 6.16 -0.60
N LYS A 54 3.73 6.21 -0.86
CA LYS A 54 4.34 5.83 -2.14
C LYS A 54 5.09 4.52 -1.95
N ILE A 55 4.73 3.50 -2.73
CA ILE A 55 5.40 2.21 -2.77
C ILE A 55 6.21 2.16 -4.06
N VAL A 56 7.53 2.05 -3.88
CA VAL A 56 8.49 1.81 -4.95
C VAL A 56 8.79 0.32 -5.04
N LYS A 57 9.14 -0.13 -6.23
CA LYS A 57 9.58 -1.50 -6.47
C LYS A 57 11.02 -1.72 -6.02
#